data_AF-A0A2X1ASX5-F1
#
_entry.id   AF-A0A2X1ASX5-F1
#
_cell.length_a   1.000
_cell.length_b   1.000
_cell.length_c   1.000
_cell.angle_alpha   90.00
_cell.angle_beta   90.00
_cell.angle_gamma   90.00
#
_symmetry.space_group_name_H-M   'P 1'
#
loop_
_entity.id
_entity.type
_entity.pdbx_description
1 polymer ?
#
loop_
_entity_poly.entity_id
_entity_poly.type
_entity_poly.pdbx_seq_one_letter_code
_entity_poly.pdbx_strand_id
1 'polypeptide(L)'
;MNPLPSIGDRVRTESTVAILREPAFELLSRIQDANPSDQVRALFLVAAVISDAIGIDGHDALNSAKRMLSTAEGPHTVHVQAIRDYADGELRRID
;
A
#
# COMPACT_ATOMS: atom_id res chain seq x y z
N MET A 1 -28.44 12.10 14.02
CA MET A 1 -27.65 10.89 14.36
C MET A 1 -26.43 10.96 13.47
N ASN A 2 -25.25 11.28 14.03
CA ASN A 2 -24.03 11.34 13.23
C ASN A 2 -23.64 9.88 12.94
N PRO A 3 -23.70 9.39 11.69
CA PRO A 3 -23.35 8.01 11.42
C PRO A 3 -21.86 7.86 11.74
N LEU A 4 -21.49 6.74 12.36
CA LEU A 4 -20.07 6.38 12.49
C LEU A 4 -19.43 6.51 11.09
N PRO A 5 -18.26 7.16 10.95
CA PRO A 5 -17.65 7.41 9.64
C PRO A 5 -17.46 6.09 8.91
N SER A 6 -17.81 6.06 7.61
CA SER A 6 -17.63 4.86 6.79
C SER A 6 -16.14 4.49 6.69
N ILE A 7 -15.83 3.25 6.31
CA ILE A 7 -14.42 2.86 6.08
C ILE A 7 -13.78 3.76 5.01
N GLY A 8 -14.53 4.12 3.96
CA GLY A 8 -14.06 5.08 2.96
C GLY A 8 -13.76 6.46 3.55
N ASP A 9 -14.59 6.97 4.46
CA ASP A 9 -14.34 8.26 5.13
C ASP A 9 -13.10 8.21 6.03
N ARG A 10 -12.89 7.09 6.73
CA ARG A 10 -11.69 6.88 7.55
C ARG A 10 -10.43 6.84 6.70
N VAL A 11 -10.44 6.11 5.58
CA VAL A 11 -9.31 6.07 4.63
C VAL A 11 -8.95 7.45 4.09
N ARG A 12 -9.93 8.34 3.88
CA ARG A 12 -9.68 9.71 3.39
C ARG A 12 -9.13 10.65 4.45
N THR A 13 -9.40 10.40 5.73
CA THR A 13 -9.19 11.38 6.80
C THR A 13 -8.09 11.00 7.79
N GLU A 14 -7.82 9.70 7.97
CA GLU A 14 -6.77 9.22 8.88
C GLU A 14 -5.38 9.50 8.28
N SER A 15 -4.48 10.06 9.11
CA SER A 15 -3.14 10.51 8.69
C SER A 15 -1.99 9.75 9.35
N THR A 16 -2.29 8.73 10.16
CA THR A 16 -1.26 7.97 10.88
C THR A 16 -0.63 6.94 9.95
N VAL A 17 0.60 7.20 9.49
CA VAL A 17 1.30 6.35 8.51
C VAL A 17 2.04 5.17 9.17
N ALA A 18 2.49 5.32 10.42
CA ALA A 18 3.34 4.33 11.08
C ALA A 18 2.69 2.94 11.19
N ILE A 19 1.38 2.90 11.44
CA ILE A 19 0.59 1.68 11.57
C ILE A 19 0.44 0.90 10.25
N LEU A 20 0.74 1.52 9.11
CA LEU A 20 0.55 0.92 7.79
C LEU A 20 1.79 0.14 7.31
N ARG A 21 2.95 0.34 7.95
CA ARG A 21 4.25 -0.15 7.47
C ARG A 21 4.36 -1.67 7.49
N GLU A 22 4.02 -2.29 8.61
CA GLU A 22 4.05 -3.75 8.78
C GLU A 22 2.96 -4.43 7.92
N PRO A 23 1.68 -3.99 7.93
CA PRO A 23 0.67 -4.56 7.03
C PRO A 23 1.05 -4.48 5.55
N ALA A 24 1.67 -3.38 5.10
CA ALA A 24 2.12 -3.25 3.72
C ALA A 24 3.23 -4.27 3.39
N PHE A 25 4.14 -4.52 4.32
CA PHE A 25 5.17 -5.54 4.17
C PHE A 25 4.57 -6.94 4.11
N GLU A 26 3.66 -7.30 5.02
CA GLU A 26 3.01 -8.60 5.05
C GLU A 26 2.24 -8.92 3.76
N LEU A 27 1.54 -7.93 3.18
CA LEU A 27 0.85 -8.08 1.90
C LEU A 27 1.80 -8.49 0.77
N LEU A 28 2.97 -7.86 0.69
CA LEU A 28 3.99 -8.19 -0.30
C LEU A 28 4.62 -9.57 -0.03
N SER A 29 4.99 -9.84 1.22
CA SER A 29 5.56 -11.14 1.61
C SER A 29 4.62 -12.30 1.28
N ARG A 30 3.30 -12.10 1.36
CA ARG A 30 2.32 -13.16 1.10
C ARG A 30 2.25 -13.61 -0.36
N ILE A 31 2.66 -12.75 -1.29
CA ILE A 31 2.59 -12.99 -2.74
C ILE A 31 3.96 -13.23 -3.37
N GLN A 32 5.05 -13.21 -2.59
CA GLN A 32 6.44 -13.25 -3.10
C GLN A 32 6.79 -14.52 -3.88
N ASP A 33 6.08 -15.63 -3.66
CA ASP A 33 6.29 -16.91 -4.37
C ASP A 33 5.67 -16.92 -5.78
N ALA A 34 4.88 -15.91 -6.14
CA ALA A 34 4.31 -15.76 -7.47
C ALA A 34 5.31 -15.15 -8.46
N ASN A 35 5.03 -15.27 -9.77
CA ASN A 35 5.80 -14.58 -10.80
C ASN A 35 5.89 -13.06 -10.49
N PRO A 36 7.07 -12.43 -10.56
CA PRO A 36 7.25 -11.01 -10.22
C PRO A 36 6.26 -10.06 -10.90
N SER A 37 5.94 -10.31 -12.18
CA SER A 37 4.98 -9.50 -12.92
C SER A 37 3.54 -9.65 -12.38
N ASP A 38 3.17 -10.86 -11.95
CA ASP A 38 1.86 -11.13 -11.37
C ASP A 38 1.73 -10.58 -9.94
N GLN A 39 2.83 -10.48 -9.19
CA GLN A 39 2.81 -9.82 -7.89
C GLN A 39 2.36 -8.36 -8.00
N VAL A 40 2.97 -7.60 -8.92
CA VAL A 40 2.62 -6.20 -9.16
C VAL A 40 1.17 -6.09 -9.62
N ARG A 41 0.75 -6.93 -10.57
CA ARG A 41 -0.64 -6.94 -11.08
C ARG A 41 -1.65 -7.28 -9.99
N ALA A 42 -1.33 -8.23 -9.11
CA ALA A 42 -2.19 -8.63 -8.01
C ALA A 42 -2.37 -7.49 -6.99
N LEU A 43 -1.30 -6.76 -6.64
CA LEU A 43 -1.39 -5.61 -5.73
C LEU A 43 -2.32 -4.52 -6.27
N PHE A 44 -2.19 -4.16 -7.55
CA PHE A 44 -3.06 -3.17 -8.17
C PHE A 44 -4.50 -3.66 -8.34
N LEU A 45 -4.71 -4.95 -8.65
CA LEU A 45 -6.04 -5.53 -8.73
C LEU A 45 -6.76 -5.47 -7.38
N VAL A 46 -6.09 -5.85 -6.29
CA VAL A 46 -6.64 -5.76 -4.94
C VAL A 46 -6.98 -4.32 -4.57
N ALA A 47 -6.09 -3.37 -4.86
CA ALA A 47 -6.34 -1.96 -4.60
C ALA A 47 -7.57 -1.44 -5.36
N ALA A 48 -7.73 -1.82 -6.63
CA ALA A 48 -8.87 -1.42 -7.45
C ALA A 48 -10.20 -2.00 -6.92
N VAL A 49 -10.23 -3.31 -6.63
CA VAL A 49 -11.43 -3.99 -6.12
C VAL A 49 -11.88 -3.42 -4.77
N ILE A 50 -10.94 -3.21 -3.84
CA ILE A 50 -11.27 -2.65 -2.52
C ILE A 50 -11.75 -1.21 -2.66
N SER A 51 -11.08 -0.39 -3.48
CA SER A 51 -11.43 1.01 -3.67
C SER A 51 -12.86 1.18 -4.20
N ASP A 52 -13.22 0.37 -5.20
CA ASP A 52 -14.58 0.31 -5.75
C ASP A 52 -15.59 -0.10 -4.68
N ALA A 53 -15.31 -1.17 -3.94
CA ALA A 53 -16.21 -1.71 -2.91
C ALA A 53 -16.48 -0.74 -1.75
N ILE A 54 -15.50 0.08 -1.35
CA ILE A 54 -15.67 1.05 -0.25
C ILE A 54 -15.99 2.46 -0.74
N GLY A 55 -16.18 2.64 -2.06
CA GLY A 55 -16.60 3.90 -2.67
C GLY A 55 -15.54 5.00 -2.60
N ILE A 56 -14.25 4.68 -2.73
CA ILE A 56 -13.15 5.66 -2.85
C ILE A 56 -12.58 5.66 -4.28
N ASP A 57 -12.13 6.83 -4.74
CA ASP A 57 -11.40 6.92 -6.00
C ASP A 57 -9.98 6.35 -5.80
N GLY A 58 -9.68 5.26 -6.49
CA GLY A 58 -8.38 4.60 -6.42
C GLY A 58 -7.22 5.47 -6.92
N HIS A 59 -7.46 6.39 -7.86
CA HIS A 59 -6.45 7.34 -8.34
C HIS A 59 -6.08 8.34 -7.23
N ASP A 60 -7.09 8.90 -6.55
CA ASP A 60 -6.88 9.82 -5.43
C ASP A 60 -6.23 9.12 -4.24
N ALA A 61 -6.64 7.88 -3.95
CA ALA A 61 -6.04 7.05 -2.91
C ALA A 61 -4.56 6.79 -3.19
N LEU A 62 -4.19 6.45 -4.43
CA LEU A 62 -2.80 6.26 -4.83
C LEU A 62 -1.99 7.56 -4.72
N ASN A 63 -2.55 8.70 -5.12
CA ASN A 63 -1.89 10.00 -4.95
C ASN A 63 -1.72 10.38 -3.47
N SER A 64 -2.66 9.99 -2.62
CA SER A 64 -2.52 10.14 -1.16
C SER A 64 -1.39 9.27 -0.62
N ALA A 65 -1.32 7.99 -1.03
CA ALA A 65 -0.24 7.09 -0.65
C ALA A 65 1.14 7.62 -1.07
N LYS A 66 1.26 8.20 -2.27
CA LYS A 66 2.48 8.88 -2.74
C LYS A 66 2.91 10.03 -1.83
N ARG A 67 1.97 10.83 -1.33
CA ARG A 67 2.29 11.92 -0.38
C ARG A 67 2.71 11.37 0.99
N MET A 68 2.17 10.22 1.39
CA MET A 68 2.52 9.57 2.66
C MET A 68 3.90 8.90 2.64
N LEU A 69 4.45 8.56 1.46
CA LEU A 69 5.75 7.86 1.34
C LEU A 69 6.89 8.55 2.10
N SER A 70 7.01 9.88 2.00
CA SER A 70 8.05 10.62 2.74
C SER A 70 7.93 10.48 4.27
N THR A 71 6.71 10.34 4.78
CA THR A 71 6.43 10.09 6.21
C THR A 71 6.62 8.60 6.55
N ALA A 72 6.28 7.72 5.61
CA ALA A 72 6.49 6.29 5.75
C ALA A 72 7.99 5.95 5.86
N GLU A 73 8.86 6.74 5.22
CA GLU A 73 10.32 6.62 5.15
C GLU A 73 11.09 7.36 6.27
N GLY A 74 10.40 7.89 7.28
CA GLY A 74 11.06 8.52 8.43
C GLY A 74 12.05 7.59 9.17
N PRO A 75 12.73 8.10 10.22
CA PRO A 75 13.72 7.31 10.98
C PRO A 75 13.14 6.00 11.53
N HIS A 76 13.93 4.91 11.47
CA HIS A 76 13.61 3.56 12.00
C HIS A 76 12.53 2.76 11.24
N THR A 77 12.55 2.72 9.90
CA THR A 77 11.46 2.13 9.09
C THR A 77 11.86 0.84 8.38
N VAL A 78 12.23 -0.18 9.16
CA VAL A 78 12.72 -1.49 8.68
C VAL A 78 11.82 -2.13 7.61
N HIS A 79 10.49 -2.05 7.74
CA HIS A 79 9.56 -2.64 6.77
C HIS A 79 9.52 -1.90 5.43
N VAL A 80 9.54 -0.57 5.44
CA VAL A 80 9.51 0.22 4.19
C VAL A 80 10.83 0.07 3.45
N GLN A 81 11.95 0.01 4.18
CA GLN A 81 13.25 -0.28 3.59
C GLN A 81 13.29 -1.69 2.99
N ALA A 82 12.77 -2.70 3.68
CA ALA A 82 12.70 -4.07 3.16
C ALA A 82 11.86 -4.17 1.87
N ILE A 83 10.73 -3.45 1.77
CA ILE A 83 9.92 -3.38 0.55
C ILE A 83 10.74 -2.77 -0.61
N ARG A 84 11.54 -1.72 -0.35
CA ARG A 84 12.39 -1.09 -1.38
C ARG A 84 13.51 -2.01 -1.83
N ASP A 85 14.22 -2.61 -0.88
CA ASP A 85 15.33 -3.52 -1.17
C ASP A 85 14.84 -4.71 -2.01
N TYR A 86 13.66 -5.26 -1.68
CA TYR A 86 13.00 -6.28 -2.48
C TYR A 86 12.65 -5.77 -3.88
N ALA A 87 12.01 -4.61 -3.99
CA ALA A 87 11.61 -4.05 -5.27
C ALA A 87 12.81 -3.79 -6.20
N ASP A 88 13.92 -3.26 -5.66
CA ASP A 88 15.14 -3.02 -6.44
C ASP A 88 15.87 -4.32 -6.79
N GLY A 89 15.85 -5.33 -5.91
CA GLY A 89 16.54 -6.61 -6.09
C GLY A 89 15.81 -7.59 -7.01
N GLU A 90 14.49 -7.72 -6.85
CA GLU A 90 13.68 -8.81 -7.42
C GLU A 90 12.66 -8.34 -8.47
N LEU A 91 12.15 -7.10 -8.36
CA LEU A 91 11.12 -6.60 -9.27
C LEU A 91 11.68 -5.72 -10.40
N ARG A 92 12.71 -4.92 -10.10
CA ARG A 92 13.32 -3.98 -11.05
C ARG A 92 14.37 -4.63 -11.95
N ARG A 93 15.13 -5.59 -11.41
CA ARG A 93 16.15 -6.32 -12.15
C ARG A 93 15.48 -7.41 -12.97
N ILE A 94 15.26 -7.11 -14.24
CA ILE A 94 15.11 -8.11 -15.27
C ILE A 94 16.48 -8.18 -15.95
N ASP A 95 17.30 -9.14 -15.52
CA ASP A 95 18.40 -9.64 -16.37
C ASP A 95 17.83 -10.64 -17.37
#